data_AF-A0A929QJX5-F1
#
_entry.id   AF-A0A929QJX5-F1
#
_cell.length_a   1.000
_cell.length_b   1.000
_cell.length_c   1.000
_cell.angle_alpha   90.00
_cell.angle_beta   90.00
_cell.angle_gamma   90.00
#
_symmetry.space_group_name_H-M   'P 1'
#
loop_
_entity.id
_entity.type
_entity.pdbx_description
1 polymer ?
#
loop_
_entity_poly.entity_id
_entity_poly.type
_entity_poly.pdbx_seq_one_letter_code
_entity_poly.pdbx_strand_id
1 'polypeptide(L)'
;MKNEQKFNTTSAKKVGLIAKDYPLFKQDLAKLEKILKKYNAEILLEKSCAKQVEKSGFELIKLAKGCKFLITLGGDGTIISTCRKLAHISPLILGIHAGRLGFLTDITINESEKFFKD
;
A
#
# COMPACT_ATOMS: atom_id res chain seq x y z
N MET A 1 -4.08 18.72 31.62
CA MET A 1 -4.04 19.30 30.26
C MET A 1 -2.87 18.73 29.48
N LYS A 2 -3.14 17.94 28.43
CA LYS A 2 -2.42 17.93 27.14
C LYS A 2 -3.11 16.94 26.20
N ASN A 3 -4.03 17.52 25.44
CA ASN A 3 -4.45 17.21 24.06
C ASN A 3 -4.52 15.74 23.64
N GLU A 4 -5.70 15.15 23.86
CA GLU A 4 -6.26 14.21 22.89
C GLU A 4 -6.42 14.95 21.56
N GLN A 5 -5.47 14.75 20.63
CA GLN A 5 -5.68 15.14 19.24
C GLN A 5 -6.75 14.20 18.68
N LYS A 6 -8.00 14.63 18.78
CA LYS A 6 -9.11 14.07 18.02
C LYS A 6 -8.68 14.04 16.55
N PHE A 7 -8.52 12.85 15.99
CA PHE A 7 -8.35 12.70 14.56
C PHE A 7 -9.65 13.19 13.91
N ASN A 8 -9.62 14.39 13.34
CA ASN A 8 -10.70 14.95 12.55
C ASN A 8 -11.16 13.89 11.54
N THR A 9 -12.44 13.52 11.60
CA THR A 9 -13.10 12.52 10.75
C THR A 9 -13.26 12.97 9.28
N THR A 10 -12.62 14.07 8.89
CA THR A 10 -12.74 14.73 7.57
C THR A 10 -11.49 14.57 6.70
N SER A 11 -10.41 13.95 7.18
CA SER A 11 -9.18 13.74 6.38
C SER A 11 -9.17 12.36 5.71
N ALA A 12 -8.67 12.28 4.48
CA ALA A 12 -8.55 11.03 3.72
C ALA A 12 -7.71 9.98 4.48
N LYS A 13 -8.12 8.71 4.44
CA LYS A 13 -7.36 7.60 5.02
C LYS A 13 -6.09 7.36 4.20
N LYS A 14 -4.94 7.26 4.85
CA LYS A 14 -3.67 7.03 4.15
C LYS A 14 -3.35 5.54 4.08
N VAL A 15 -3.05 5.05 2.89
CA VAL A 15 -2.63 3.66 2.61
C VAL A 15 -1.24 3.71 2.02
N GLY A 16 -0.28 2.97 2.59
CA GLY A 16 1.07 2.93 2.04
C GLY A 16 1.17 1.87 0.94
N LEU A 17 1.91 2.14 -0.12
CA LEU A 17 2.11 1.21 -1.24
C LEU A 17 3.61 0.95 -1.44
N ILE A 18 3.95 -0.33 -1.50
CA ILE A 18 5.30 -0.82 -1.76
C ILE A 18 5.24 -1.70 -2.99
N ALA A 19 6.09 -1.46 -3.96
CA ALA A 19 6.17 -2.29 -5.16
C ALA A 19 7.63 -2.47 -5.57
N LYS A 20 7.95 -3.62 -6.16
CA LYS A 20 9.17 -3.76 -6.95
C LYS A 20 8.94 -3.20 -8.35
N ASP A 21 10.00 -3.08 -9.13
CA ASP A 21 9.90 -2.71 -10.54
C ASP A 21 9.21 -3.83 -11.33
N TYR A 22 8.18 -3.49 -12.10
CA TYR A 22 7.52 -4.38 -13.05
C TYR A 22 6.74 -3.58 -14.13
N PRO A 23 6.57 -4.11 -15.36
CA PRO A 23 6.08 -3.34 -16.50
C PRO A 23 4.70 -2.70 -16.34
N LEU A 24 3.81 -3.29 -15.54
CA LEU A 24 2.43 -2.84 -15.38
C LEU A 24 2.21 -1.93 -14.15
N PHE A 25 3.28 -1.58 -13.41
CA PHE A 25 3.16 -0.84 -12.14
C PHE A 25 2.36 0.46 -12.26
N LYS A 26 2.64 1.28 -13.28
CA LYS A 26 1.93 2.55 -13.49
C LYS A 26 0.43 2.34 -13.72
N GLN A 27 0.06 1.30 -14.46
CA GLN A 27 -1.34 0.97 -14.74
C GLN A 27 -2.05 0.46 -13.48
N ASP A 28 -1.42 -0.44 -12.73
CA ASP A 28 -2.00 -1.03 -11.52
C ASP A 28 -2.09 -0.02 -10.38
N LEU A 29 -1.10 0.88 -10.26
CA LEU A 29 -1.18 2.03 -9.36
C LEU A 29 -2.40 2.88 -9.67
N ALA A 30 -2.62 3.25 -10.94
CA ALA A 30 -3.76 4.06 -11.34
C ALA A 30 -5.11 3.37 -11.05
N LYS A 31 -5.19 2.04 -11.23
CA LYS A 31 -6.37 1.25 -10.84
C LYS A 31 -6.63 1.32 -9.34
N LEU A 32 -5.60 1.11 -8.52
CA LEU A 32 -5.74 1.16 -7.06
C LEU A 32 -6.06 2.56 -6.55
N GLU A 33 -5.42 3.60 -7.09
CA GLU A 33 -5.76 5.00 -6.78
C GLU A 33 -7.25 5.26 -7.06
N LYS A 34 -7.76 4.79 -8.21
CA LYS A 34 -9.19 4.92 -8.57
C LYS A 34 -10.11 4.16 -7.61
N ILE A 35 -9.76 2.93 -7.23
CA ILE A 35 -10.56 2.11 -6.31
C ILE A 35 -10.61 2.77 -4.93
N LEU A 36 -9.45 3.06 -4.33
CA LEU A 36 -9.33 3.59 -2.97
C LEU A 36 -9.91 5.00 -2.83
N LYS A 37 -9.88 5.81 -3.90
CA LYS A 37 -10.53 7.12 -3.93
C LYS A 37 -12.04 7.04 -3.66
N LYS A 38 -12.72 5.95 -4.07
CA LYS A 38 -14.15 5.74 -3.77
C LYS A 38 -14.43 5.63 -2.26
N TYR A 39 -13.41 5.28 -1.47
CA TYR A 39 -13.50 5.08 -0.01
C TYR A 39 -12.80 6.20 0.78
N ASN A 40 -12.58 7.36 0.15
CA ASN A 40 -11.85 8.50 0.72
C ASN A 40 -10.47 8.09 1.25
N ALA A 41 -9.74 7.25 0.50
CA ALA A 41 -8.40 6.81 0.81
C ALA A 41 -7.38 7.27 -0.24
N GLU A 42 -6.22 7.72 0.21
CA GLU A 42 -5.09 8.17 -0.60
C GLU A 42 -3.91 7.19 -0.48
N ILE A 43 -3.19 7.00 -1.58
CA ILE A 43 -1.99 6.17 -1.63
C ILE A 43 -0.74 7.03 -1.37
N LEU A 44 0.06 6.61 -0.39
CA LEU A 44 1.42 7.08 -0.16
C LEU A 44 2.41 6.06 -0.73
N LEU A 45 3.38 6.50 -1.52
CA LEU A 45 4.34 5.60 -2.15
C LEU A 45 5.62 5.43 -1.32
N GLU A 46 6.18 4.23 -1.29
CA GLU A 46 7.55 4.01 -0.87
C GLU A 46 8.54 4.61 -1.88
N LYS A 47 9.68 5.12 -1.43
CA LYS A 47 10.66 5.83 -2.28
C LYS A 47 11.05 5.09 -3.56
N SER A 48 11.28 3.78 -3.51
CA SER A 48 11.73 3.03 -4.69
C SER A 48 10.65 2.93 -5.76
N CYS A 49 9.39 2.70 -5.38
CA CYS A 49 8.30 2.64 -6.35
C CYS A 49 7.82 4.03 -6.78
N ALA A 50 7.92 5.04 -5.93
CA ALA A 50 7.59 6.43 -6.29
C ALA A 50 8.45 6.94 -7.46
N LYS A 51 9.74 6.57 -7.48
CA LYS A 51 10.68 6.93 -8.56
C LYS A 51 10.24 6.39 -9.92
N GLN A 52 9.61 5.22 -9.97
CA GLN A 52 9.15 4.60 -11.23
C GLN A 52 8.02 5.39 -11.91
N VAL A 53 7.36 6.29 -11.17
CA VAL A 53 6.27 7.13 -11.65
C VAL A 53 6.56 8.62 -11.46
N GLU A 54 7.83 8.97 -11.28
CA GLU A 54 8.31 10.36 -11.11
C GLU A 54 7.60 11.13 -9.98
N LYS A 55 7.15 10.40 -8.94
CA LYS A 55 6.51 10.98 -7.75
C LYS A 55 7.47 10.99 -6.56
N SER A 56 7.16 11.83 -5.58
CA SER A 56 7.80 11.78 -4.27
C SER A 56 7.32 10.58 -3.46
N GLY A 57 8.24 9.95 -2.72
CA GLY A 57 7.95 8.79 -1.87
C GLY A 57 8.56 8.90 -0.49
N PHE A 58 8.09 8.04 0.41
CA PHE A 58 8.50 7.98 1.81
C PHE A 58 9.49 6.85 2.05
N GLU A 59 10.39 7.05 3.01
CA GLU A 59 11.18 5.95 3.59
C GLU A 59 10.24 4.89 4.18
N LEU A 60 10.58 3.61 4.02
CA LEU A 60 9.72 2.48 4.40
C LEU A 60 9.15 2.59 5.82
N ILE A 61 10.00 2.91 6.82
CA ILE A 61 9.58 3.04 8.22
C ILE A 61 8.65 4.25 8.41
N LYS A 62 8.92 5.37 7.75
CA LYS A 62 8.07 6.57 7.83
C LYS A 62 6.73 6.32 7.18
N LEU A 63 6.72 5.61 6.05
CA LEU A 63 5.50 5.18 5.37
C LEU A 63 4.64 4.32 6.29
N ALA A 64 5.21 3.26 6.86
CA ALA A 64 4.51 2.32 7.73
C ALA A 64 3.87 2.99 8.95
N LYS A 65 4.54 3.98 9.55
CA LYS A 65 4.01 4.76 10.68
C LYS A 65 2.97 5.81 10.27
N GLY A 66 2.97 6.23 9.00
CA GLY A 66 2.12 7.31 8.47
C GLY A 66 0.83 6.84 7.79
N CYS A 67 0.62 5.54 7.66
CA CYS A 67 -0.55 4.95 7.02
C CYS A 67 -1.33 4.01 7.96
N LYS A 68 -2.58 3.71 7.59
CA LYS A 68 -3.42 2.74 8.31
C LYS A 68 -2.99 1.30 8.08
N PHE A 69 -2.57 1.00 6.86
CA PHE A 69 -2.03 -0.28 6.45
C PHE A 69 -1.17 -0.13 5.20
N LEU A 70 -0.41 -1.16 4.90
CA LEU A 70 0.45 -1.25 3.72
C LEU A 70 -0.19 -2.19 2.70
N ILE A 71 -0.09 -1.82 1.43
CA ILE A 71 -0.32 -2.70 0.29
C ILE A 71 1.05 -3.00 -0.31
N THR A 72 1.34 -4.27 -0.54
CA THR A 72 2.47 -4.68 -1.38
C THR A 72 1.97 -5.11 -2.74
N LEU A 73 2.50 -4.52 -3.81
CA LEU A 73 2.32 -4.99 -5.18
C LEU A 73 3.51 -5.84 -5.61
N GLY A 74 3.26 -7.12 -5.83
CA GLY A 74 4.27 -8.10 -6.24
C GLY A 74 3.95 -9.49 -5.71
N GLY A 75 4.95 -10.38 -5.73
CA GLY A 75 4.80 -11.73 -5.17
C GLY A 75 5.24 -11.84 -3.71
N ASP A 76 5.33 -13.08 -3.22
CA ASP A 76 5.71 -13.44 -1.85
C ASP A 76 7.05 -12.81 -1.41
N GLY A 77 8.02 -12.71 -2.33
CA GLY A 77 9.30 -12.06 -2.04
C GLY A 77 9.18 -10.58 -1.66
N THR A 78 8.16 -9.87 -2.16
CA THR A 78 7.88 -8.48 -1.78
C THR A 78 7.27 -8.43 -0.38
N ILE A 79 6.31 -9.30 -0.09
CA ILE A 79 5.66 -9.41 1.23
C ILE A 79 6.70 -9.76 2.29
N ILE A 80 7.44 -10.87 2.12
CA ILE A 80 8.45 -11.34 3.08
C ILE A 80 9.51 -10.26 3.31
N SER A 81 10.03 -9.64 2.25
CA SER A 81 11.00 -8.55 2.37
C SER A 81 10.46 -7.38 3.18
N THR A 82 9.20 -7.01 2.97
CA THR A 82 8.52 -5.92 3.71
C THR A 82 8.34 -6.29 5.17
N CYS A 83 7.79 -7.48 5.46
CA CYS A 83 7.59 -7.98 6.81
C CYS A 83 8.91 -8.03 7.60
N ARG A 84 9.99 -8.57 7.02
CA ARG A 84 11.29 -8.62 7.69
C ARG A 84 11.81 -7.23 8.06
N LYS A 85 11.70 -6.25 7.16
CA LYS A 85 12.15 -4.88 7.40
C LYS A 85 11.30 -4.14 8.45
N LEU A 86 10.04 -4.54 8.58
CA LEU A 86 9.06 -3.90 9.46
C LEU A 86 8.69 -4.75 10.68
N ALA A 87 9.42 -5.83 10.96
CA ALA A 87 9.13 -6.78 12.03
C ALA A 87 9.04 -6.15 13.42
N HIS A 88 9.74 -5.04 13.65
CA HIS A 88 9.73 -4.29 14.91
C HIS A 88 8.50 -3.36 15.07
N ILE A 89 7.75 -3.12 14.00
CA ILE A 89 6.54 -2.28 13.97
C ILE A 89 5.28 -3.13 13.78
N SER A 90 5.39 -4.29 13.12
CA SER A 90 4.30 -5.22 12.83
C SER A 90 3.06 -4.56 12.21
N PRO A 91 3.20 -3.82 11.09
CA PRO A 91 2.06 -3.17 10.46
C PRO A 91 1.12 -4.18 9.79
N LEU A 92 -0.15 -3.80 9.60
CA LEU A 92 -1.07 -4.52 8.73
C LEU A 92 -0.57 -4.43 7.28
N ILE A 93 -0.39 -5.57 6.62
CA ILE A 93 0.08 -5.68 5.23
C ILE A 93 -0.95 -6.48 4.44
N LEU A 94 -1.38 -5.94 3.30
CA LEU A 94 -2.19 -6.60 2.29
C LEU A 94 -1.33 -6.91 1.06
N GLY A 95 -1.25 -8.18 0.70
CA GLY A 95 -0.54 -8.65 -0.49
C GLY A 95 -1.42 -8.63 -1.73
N ILE A 96 -1.07 -7.84 -2.74
CA ILE A 96 -1.73 -7.84 -4.06
C ILE A 96 -0.73 -8.33 -5.10
N HIS A 97 -1.04 -9.44 -5.76
CA HIS A 97 -0.20 -9.96 -6.84
C HIS A 97 -0.56 -9.38 -8.20
N ALA A 98 0.46 -9.04 -8.97
CA ALA A 98 0.36 -8.52 -10.34
C ALA A 98 0.58 -9.60 -11.44
N GLY A 99 0.67 -10.89 -11.04
CA GLY A 99 0.97 -12.03 -11.94
C GLY A 99 0.18 -13.30 -11.59
N ARG A 100 0.85 -14.44 -11.42
CA ARG A 100 0.24 -15.67 -10.88
C ARG A 100 0.05 -15.55 -9.36
N LEU A 101 -0.99 -16.18 -8.82
CA LEU A 101 -1.26 -16.22 -7.38
C LEU A 101 -0.09 -16.88 -6.64
N GLY A 102 0.50 -16.16 -5.68
CA GLY A 102 1.55 -16.66 -4.78
C GLY A 102 0.94 -17.34 -3.55
N PHE A 103 1.77 -17.85 -2.65
CA PHE A 103 1.29 -18.49 -1.43
C PHE A 103 0.84 -17.48 -0.37
N LEU A 104 1.44 -16.29 -0.35
CA LEU A 104 1.23 -15.29 0.70
C LEU A 104 0.44 -14.07 0.21
N THR A 105 0.22 -13.95 -1.09
CA THR A 105 -0.54 -12.83 -1.67
C THR A 105 -2.03 -13.08 -1.50
N ASP A 106 -2.74 -12.13 -0.90
CA ASP A 106 -4.15 -12.26 -0.54
C ASP A 106 -5.09 -12.22 -1.75
N ILE A 107 -4.79 -11.36 -2.75
CA ILE A 107 -5.66 -11.13 -3.93
C ILE A 107 -4.87 -10.76 -5.20
N THR A 108 -5.49 -10.90 -6.37
CA THR A 108 -5.05 -10.31 -7.64
C THR A 108 -5.37 -8.80 -7.71
N ILE A 109 -4.70 -8.07 -8.60
CA ILE A 109 -5.09 -6.69 -8.94
C ILE A 109 -6.53 -6.58 -9.48
N ASN A 110 -7.01 -7.60 -10.20
CA ASN A 110 -8.35 -7.61 -10.79
C ASN A 110 -9.45 -7.88 -9.75
N GLU A 111 -9.12 -8.57 -8.67
CA GLU A 111 -10.03 -8.82 -7.53
C GLU A 111 -10.06 -7.65 -6.54
N SER A 112 -9.15 -6.69 -6.66
CA SER A 112 -9.04 -5.56 -5.72
C SER A 112 -10.32 -4.75 -5.62
N GLU A 113 -11.03 -4.52 -6.73
CA GLU A 113 -12.30 -3.78 -6.69
C GLU A 113 -13.38 -4.53 -5.90
N LYS A 114 -13.43 -5.87 -6.00
CA LYS A 114 -14.35 -6.68 -5.22
C LYS A 114 -13.95 -6.69 -3.74
N PHE A 115 -12.67 -6.92 -3.47
CA PHE A 115 -12.13 -6.99 -2.11
C PHE A 115 -12.40 -5.74 -1.27
N PHE A 116 -12.25 -4.53 -1.84
CA PHE A 116 -12.50 -3.29 -1.11
C PHE A 116 -13.99 -2.89 -1.02
N LYS A 117 -14.88 -3.60 -1.73
CA LYS A 117 -16.32 -3.37 -1.68
C LYS A 117 -17.00 -4.07 -0.51
N ASP A 118 -16.47 -5.24 -0.15
CA ASP A 118 -16.96 -6.10 0.94
C ASP A 118 -16.38 -5.64 2.30
#